data_AF-A0A952I0S7-F1
#
_entry.id   AF-A0A952I0S7-F1
#
_cell.length_a   1.000
_cell.length_b   1.000
_cell.length_c   1.000
_cell.angle_alpha   90.00
_cell.angle_beta   90.00
_cell.angle_gamma   90.00
#
_symmetry.space_group_name_H-M   'P 1'
#
loop_
_entity.id
_entity.type
_entity.pdbx_description
1 polymer ?
#
loop_
_entity_poly.entity_id
_entity_poly.type
_entity_poly.pdbx_seq_one_letter_code
_entity_poly.pdbx_strand_id
1 'polypeptide(L)'
;MNSLVQEFKYRQRFYLGRVLGQLLASAAIEQSVPRPEVLLPVPMPEDRFKDRGFNSAQIIAEVVARELALPIESHWATRLENTVALAGMSRERRQMSIRGA
;
A
#
# COMPACT_ATOMS: atom_id res chain seq x y z
N MET A 1 1.17 -18.85 -1.98
CA MET A 1 0.77 -17.77 -2.90
C MET A 1 0.76 -16.40 -2.19
N ASN A 2 1.79 -16.05 -1.41
CA ASN A 2 1.88 -14.79 -0.65
C ASN A 2 3.29 -14.15 -0.71
N SER A 3 4.19 -14.70 -1.53
CA SER A 3 5.61 -14.33 -1.54
C SER A 3 5.86 -12.95 -2.11
N LEU A 4 5.19 -12.55 -3.20
CA LEU A 4 5.49 -11.31 -3.91
C LEU A 4 5.26 -10.05 -3.04
N VAL A 5 4.16 -9.99 -2.29
CA VAL A 5 3.87 -8.85 -1.41
C VAL A 5 4.84 -8.82 -0.22
N GLN A 6 5.23 -9.98 0.31
CA GLN A 6 6.22 -10.06 1.38
C GLN A 6 7.62 -9.69 0.88
N GLU A 7 8.02 -10.19 -0.28
CA GLU A 7 9.29 -9.85 -0.91
C GLU A 7 9.38 -8.37 -1.27
N PHE A 8 8.28 -7.78 -1.77
CA PHE A 8 8.19 -6.35 -1.99
C PHE A 8 8.37 -5.56 -0.68
N LYS A 9 7.66 -5.94 0.39
CA LYS A 9 7.67 -5.20 1.66
C LYS A 9 8.93 -5.38 2.49
N TYR A 10 9.62 -6.52 2.39
CA TYR A 10 10.68 -6.92 3.33
C TYR A 10 12.03 -7.23 2.67
N ARG A 11 12.10 -7.39 1.33
CA ARG A 11 13.34 -7.65 0.60
C ARG A 11 13.74 -6.53 -0.37
N GLN A 12 13.16 -5.34 -0.21
CA GLN A 12 13.46 -4.15 -1.02
C GLN A 12 13.36 -4.39 -2.54
N ARG A 13 12.47 -5.29 -2.97
CA ARG A 13 12.28 -5.61 -4.39
C ARG A 13 11.35 -4.61 -5.04
N PHE A 14 11.82 -3.38 -5.23
CA PHE A 14 11.05 -2.23 -5.74
C PHE A 14 10.35 -2.51 -7.07
N TYR A 15 10.97 -3.31 -7.94
CA TYR A 15 10.41 -3.71 -9.23
C TYR A 15 9.05 -4.43 -9.08
N LEU A 16 8.83 -5.12 -7.96
CA LEU A 16 7.55 -5.75 -7.65
C LEU A 16 6.44 -4.72 -7.38
N GLY A 17 6.78 -3.52 -6.88
CA GLY A 17 5.81 -2.45 -6.70
C GLY A 17 5.15 -2.02 -8.01
N ARG A 18 5.94 -1.97 -9.10
CA ARG A 18 5.43 -1.70 -10.45
C ARG A 18 4.47 -2.78 -10.93
N VAL A 19 4.87 -4.05 -10.81
CA VAL A 19 4.03 -5.18 -11.24
C VAL A 19 2.74 -5.22 -10.43
N LEU A 20 2.81 -5.07 -9.11
CA LEU A 20 1.65 -5.07 -8.23
C LEU A 20 0.70 -3.90 -8.52
N GLY A 21 1.23 -2.71 -8.77
CA GLY A 21 0.43 -1.54 -9.14
C GLY A 21 -0.27 -1.70 -10.50
N GLN A 22 0.42 -2.26 -11.49
CA GLN A 22 -0.17 -2.55 -12.80
C GLN A 22 -1.29 -3.58 -12.71
N LEU A 23 -1.06 -4.68 -11.97
CA LEU A 23 -2.09 -5.70 -11.73
C LEU A 23 -3.32 -5.11 -11.01
N LEU A 24 -3.10 -4.21 -10.03
CA LEU A 24 -4.18 -3.55 -9.33
C LEU A 24 -4.99 -2.62 -10.26
N ALA A 25 -4.31 -1.84 -11.10
CA ALA A 25 -4.97 -0.98 -12.08
C ALA A 25 -5.77 -1.79 -13.12
N SER A 26 -5.17 -2.86 -13.67
CA SER A 26 -5.85 -3.77 -14.59
C SER A 26 -7.11 -4.38 -13.95
N ALA A 27 -7.00 -4.91 -12.72
CA ALA A 27 -8.13 -5.48 -12.02
C ALA A 27 -9.24 -4.45 -11.75
N ALA A 28 -8.89 -3.20 -11.43
CA ALA A 28 -9.86 -2.14 -11.22
C ALA A 28 -10.63 -1.80 -12.51
N ILE A 29 -9.95 -1.79 -13.66
CA ILE A 29 -10.57 -1.60 -14.98
C ILE A 29 -11.48 -2.78 -15.33
N GLU A 30 -10.96 -4.01 -15.21
CA GLU A 30 -11.71 -5.24 -15.53
C GLU A 30 -12.98 -5.38 -14.71
N GLN A 31 -12.93 -4.99 -13.43
CA GLN A 31 -14.07 -5.03 -12.52
C GLN A 31 -14.96 -3.78 -12.60
N SER A 32 -14.64 -2.83 -13.50
CA SER A 32 -15.37 -1.56 -13.64
C SER A 32 -15.54 -0.83 -12.29
N VAL A 33 -14.50 -0.84 -11.47
CA VAL A 33 -14.49 -0.13 -10.19
C VAL A 33 -14.72 1.35 -10.47
N PRO A 34 -15.66 2.02 -9.76
CA PRO A 34 -15.88 3.46 -9.93
C PRO A 34 -14.57 4.23 -9.76
N ARG A 35 -14.27 5.13 -10.69
CA ARG A 35 -13.04 5.92 -10.61
C ARG A 35 -13.12 6.89 -9.42
N PRO A 36 -12.16 6.81 -8.47
CA PRO A 36 -12.08 7.81 -7.41
C PRO A 36 -11.59 9.13 -7.98
N GLU A 37 -11.82 10.22 -7.25
CA GLU A 37 -11.31 11.55 -7.61
C GLU A 37 -9.81 11.66 -7.32
N VAL A 38 -9.29 10.91 -6.35
CA VAL A 38 -7.89 10.97 -5.89
C VAL A 38 -7.44 9.64 -5.29
N LEU A 39 -6.15 9.35 -5.40
CA LEU A 39 -5.50 8.27 -4.66
C LEU A 39 -4.75 8.81 -3.44
N LEU A 40 -5.03 8.21 -2.28
CA LEU A 40 -4.41 8.55 -1.00
C LEU A 40 -3.60 7.36 -0.48
N PRO A 41 -2.27 7.35 -0.63
CA PRO A 41 -1.44 6.28 -0.12
C PRO A 41 -1.42 6.30 1.41
N VAL A 42 -1.59 5.14 2.04
CA VAL A 42 -1.57 5.04 3.50
C VAL A 42 -0.19 5.43 4.05
N PRO A 43 -0.08 6.37 4.99
CA PRO A 43 1.20 6.82 5.54
C PRO A 43 1.89 5.71 6.34
N MET A 44 3.22 5.64 6.21
CA MET A 44 4.08 4.70 6.92
C MET A 44 4.72 5.39 8.15
N PRO A 45 4.86 4.70 9.31
CA PRO A 45 5.65 5.21 10.43
C PRO A 45 7.08 5.57 10.02
N GLU A 46 7.62 6.66 10.57
CA GLU A 46 8.99 7.11 10.29
C GLU A 46 10.04 6.04 10.57
N ASP A 47 9.93 5.30 11.68
CA ASP A 47 10.88 4.24 12.02
C ASP A 47 10.90 3.14 10.96
N ARG A 48 9.71 2.74 10.46
CA ARG A 48 9.63 1.78 9.35
C ARG A 48 10.11 2.36 8.03
N PHE A 49 9.96 3.67 7.82
CA PHE A 49 10.50 4.35 6.66
C PHE A 49 12.04 4.37 6.71
N LYS A 50 12.65 4.60 7.88
CA LYS A 50 14.10 4.50 8.08
C LYS A 50 14.61 3.08 7.82
N ASP A 51 13.91 2.06 8.31
CA ASP A 51 14.30 0.66 8.11
C ASP A 51 14.17 0.19 6.66
N ARG A 52 13.08 0.56 5.98
CA ARG A 52 12.76 0.08 4.64
C ARG A 52 13.28 0.98 3.53
N GLY A 53 13.46 2.27 3.80
CA GLY A 53 13.83 3.31 2.86
C GLY A 53 12.69 3.83 1.97
N PHE A 54 11.47 3.30 2.10
CA PHE A 54 10.33 3.66 1.24
C PHE A 54 8.97 3.30 1.85
N ASN A 55 7.92 3.98 1.36
CA ASN A 55 6.54 3.59 1.60
C ASN A 55 6.00 2.70 0.46
N SER A 56 5.75 1.42 0.75
CA SER A 56 5.21 0.47 -0.23
C SER A 56 3.86 0.89 -0.81
N ALA A 57 3.01 1.56 -0.01
CA ALA A 57 1.72 2.06 -0.48
C ALA A 57 1.88 3.22 -1.46
N GLN A 58 2.86 4.09 -1.22
CA GLN A 58 3.23 5.18 -2.12
C GLN A 58 3.60 4.66 -3.51
N ILE A 59 4.53 3.70 -3.57
CA ILE A 59 5.00 3.12 -4.85
C ILE A 59 3.84 2.52 -5.65
N ILE A 60 2.96 1.76 -5.00
CA ILE A 60 1.81 1.16 -5.68
C ILE A 60 0.86 2.27 -6.15
N ALA A 61 0.58 3.26 -5.31
CA ALA A 61 -0.32 4.36 -5.64
C ALA A 61 0.18 5.19 -6.84
N GLU A 62 1.49 5.47 -6.93
CA GLU A 62 2.10 6.19 -8.06
C GLU A 62 1.91 5.45 -9.38
N VAL A 63 2.06 4.12 -9.36
CA VAL A 63 1.85 3.28 -10.54
C VAL A 63 0.37 3.33 -10.93
N VAL A 64 -0.54 3.08 -9.99
CA VAL A 64 -1.99 3.09 -10.26
C VAL A 64 -2.46 4.46 -10.74
N ALA A 65 -1.96 5.54 -10.14
CA ALA A 65 -2.26 6.92 -10.54
C ALA A 65 -1.91 7.15 -12.00
N ARG A 66 -0.74 6.68 -12.44
CA ARG A 66 -0.32 6.77 -13.84
C ARG A 66 -1.19 5.92 -14.77
N GLU A 67 -1.44 4.65 -14.42
CA GLU A 67 -2.22 3.74 -15.29
C GLU A 67 -3.69 4.18 -15.42
N LEU A 68 -4.27 4.80 -14.37
CA LEU A 68 -5.66 5.24 -14.34
C LEU A 68 -5.84 6.74 -14.61
N ALA A 69 -4.76 7.48 -14.83
CA ALA A 69 -4.74 8.95 -14.96
C ALA A 69 -5.47 9.65 -13.81
N LEU A 70 -5.11 9.29 -12.57
CA LEU A 70 -5.67 9.84 -11.34
C LEU A 70 -4.65 10.74 -10.62
N PRO A 71 -5.09 11.81 -9.96
CA PRO A 71 -4.21 12.55 -9.06
C PRO A 71 -3.85 11.72 -7.82
N ILE A 72 -2.70 12.01 -7.24
CA ILE A 72 -2.20 11.38 -6.01
C ILE A 72 -1.87 12.45 -4.99
N GLU A 73 -2.36 12.27 -3.76
CA GLU A 73 -2.18 13.23 -2.68
C GLU A 73 -1.54 12.56 -1.47
N SER A 74 -0.21 12.48 -1.48
CA SER A 74 0.56 11.77 -0.44
C SER A 74 0.54 12.42 0.94
N HIS A 75 0.11 13.68 1.03
CA HIS A 75 0.19 14.50 2.25
C HIS A 75 -1.17 14.77 2.92
N TRP A 76 -2.28 14.29 2.35
CA TRP A 76 -3.61 14.51 2.93
C TRP A 76 -3.90 13.59 4.13
N ALA A 77 -3.13 12.51 4.29
CA ALA A 77 -3.22 11.61 5.43
C ALA A 77 -1.96 11.69 6.27
N THR A 78 -2.14 11.94 7.57
CA THR A 78 -1.09 11.80 8.57
C THR A 78 -1.41 10.64 9.49
N ARG A 79 -0.38 9.89 9.86
CA ARG A 79 -0.49 8.82 10.86
C ARG A 79 -0.43 9.43 12.26
N LEU A 80 -1.47 9.24 13.06
CA LEU A 80 -1.51 9.68 14.46
C LEU A 80 -0.83 8.69 15.41
N GLU A 81 -1.00 7.39 15.15
CA GLU A 81 -0.49 6.33 16.02
C GLU A 81 0.29 5.25 15.25
N ASN A 82 1.33 4.75 15.90
CA ASN A 82 2.13 3.64 15.41
C ASN A 82 1.43 2.31 15.70
N THR A 83 0.87 1.70 14.65
CA THR A 83 0.25 0.39 14.78
C THR A 83 1.28 -0.75 14.69
N VAL A 84 1.09 -1.73 15.56
CA VAL A 84 1.91 -2.95 15.62
C VAL A 84 1.90 -3.64 14.26
N ALA A 85 3.05 -4.20 13.87
CA ALA A 85 3.16 -4.93 12.62
C ALA A 85 2.16 -6.10 12.58
N LEU A 86 1.25 -6.06 11.60
CA LEU A 86 0.25 -7.13 11.38
C LEU A 86 0.87 -8.42 10.82
N ALA A 87 2.14 -8.39 10.41
CA ALA A 87 2.84 -9.55 9.88
C ALA A 87 3.08 -10.59 10.98
N GLY A 88 2.81 -11.86 10.67
CA GLY A 88 2.91 -12.95 11.65
C GLY A 88 1.71 -13.06 12.60
N MET A 89 0.77 -12.11 12.59
CA MET A 89 -0.46 -12.20 13.38
C MET A 89 -1.49 -13.12 12.74
N SER A 90 -2.25 -13.84 13.60
CA SER A 90 -3.44 -14.60 13.17
C SER A 90 -4.46 -13.67 12.52
N ARG A 91 -5.40 -14.22 11.74
CA ARG A 91 -6.42 -13.43 11.05
C ARG A 91 -7.29 -12.64 12.05
N GLU A 92 -7.62 -13.26 13.17
CA GLU A 92 -8.43 -12.71 14.25
C GLU A 92 -7.71 -11.54 14.93
N ARG A 93 -6.43 -11.74 15.29
CA ARG A 93 -5.59 -10.69 15.87
C ARG A 93 -5.40 -9.51 14.90
N ARG A 94 -5.19 -9.77 13.61
CA ARG A 94 -5.12 -8.72 12.59
C ARG A 94 -6.39 -7.89 12.54
N GLN A 95 -7.55 -8.54 12.53
CA GLN A 95 -8.83 -7.82 12.48
C GLN A 95 -9.05 -6.96 13.72
N MET A 96 -8.70 -7.45 14.90
CA MET A 96 -8.77 -6.69 16.15
C MET A 96 -7.80 -5.50 16.14
N SER A 97 -6.56 -5.68 15.70
CA SER A 97 -5.57 -4.60 15.60
C SER A 97 -5.89 -3.54 14.54
N ILE A 98 -6.76 -3.83 13.57
CA ILE A 98 -7.26 -2.86 12.59
C ILE A 98 -8.50 -2.11 13.14
N ARG A 99 -9.26 -2.70 14.06
CA ARG A 99 -10.42 -2.03 14.68
C ARG A 99 -9.93 -0.91 15.60
N GLY A 100 -9.97 0.33 15.11
CA GLY A 100 -9.53 1.54 15.83
C GLY A 100 -8.20 2.12 15.35
N ALA A 101 -7.65 1.60 14.24
CA ALA A 101 -6.42 2.07 13.59
C ALA A 101 -6.67 3.07 12.46
#